data_AF-A0A537KMT2-F1
#
_entry.id   AF-A0A537KMT2-F1
#
_cell.length_a   1.000
_cell.length_b   1.000
_cell.length_c   1.000
_cell.angle_alpha   90.00
_cell.angle_beta   90.00
_cell.angle_gamma   90.00
#
_symmetry.space_group_name_H-M   'P 1'
#
loop_
_entity.id
_entity.type
_entity.pdbx_description
1 polymer ?
#
loop_
_entity_poly.entity_id
_entity_poly.type
_entity_poly.pdbx_seq_one_letter_code
_entity_poly.pdbx_strand_id
1 'polypeptide(L)'
;MLSRMVCRSPSWALSRPRSSSTLPAALGSIGTLRTRCSTTATRSQRPSSRRELSPSQRKGAGHRPALVRSPLAKREKRGHLLAVMLGLGRRSRWFLATICVVAGRATVPRSAPTLPNYSLALTLGAGKEWRFQPLLVDLNGDGQLDLVATARLASPSLHIWLGDGKGGFNPVTTTWTDVGYGALATGDINGDGFPDIVVASHFGGVQTLLSDGRGGFTEKVLRREDGHVAAQLADVNGDGHLDLILLGYRNAGIEVYFGDGAGNWTLHTTLPEARPGRTMPGRALVISDRNHDGHLDLVAAFQRWGVYIYHGDGQGNFTGGPVNLASQSTDFQSLVLGDVNEDGRPDLVFNGAI
;
A
#
# COMPACT_ATOMS: atom_id res chain seq x y z
N MET A 1 -22.43 9.55 48.64
CA MET A 1 -23.43 10.43 48.03
C MET A 1 -23.84 9.84 46.69
N LEU A 2 -25.14 9.66 46.43
CA LEU A 2 -25.65 9.31 45.11
C LEU A 2 -25.82 10.56 44.25
N SER A 3 -25.69 10.40 42.94
CA SER A 3 -26.70 10.89 41.98
C SER A 3 -26.60 10.10 40.67
N ARG A 4 -27.71 9.48 40.25
CA ARG A 4 -27.91 8.96 38.90
C ARG A 4 -28.45 10.10 38.02
N MET A 5 -28.17 10.06 36.72
CA MET A 5 -29.03 10.69 35.72
C MET A 5 -29.33 9.71 34.58
N VAL A 6 -30.56 9.75 34.10
CA VAL A 6 -31.14 8.86 33.07
C VAL A 6 -31.96 9.73 32.13
N CYS A 7 -31.70 9.64 30.82
CA CYS A 7 -32.61 9.99 29.73
C CYS A 7 -32.39 8.95 28.63
N ARG A 8 -33.31 8.00 28.41
CA ARG A 8 -34.59 8.10 27.67
C ARG A 8 -34.45 8.44 26.19
N SER A 9 -34.73 7.43 25.37
CA SER A 9 -34.91 7.47 23.93
C SER A 9 -36.29 8.02 23.52
N PRO A 10 -36.41 8.65 22.33
CA PRO A 10 -37.69 8.86 21.68
C PRO A 10 -38.02 7.69 20.75
N SER A 11 -39.01 6.87 21.14
CA SER A 11 -39.91 6.28 20.15
C SER A 11 -40.77 7.39 19.55
N TRP A 12 -41.32 7.21 18.34
CA TRP A 12 -42.63 7.75 17.92
C TRP A 12 -43.19 6.87 16.79
N ALA A 13 -44.52 6.90 16.63
CA ALA A 13 -45.27 5.81 16.01
C ALA A 13 -45.49 5.95 14.50
N LEU A 14 -45.70 4.79 13.86
CA LEU A 14 -46.20 4.67 12.49
C LEU A 14 -47.69 5.06 12.41
N SER A 15 -48.04 5.91 11.45
CA SER A 15 -49.40 5.99 10.89
C SER A 15 -49.33 6.04 9.36
N ARG A 16 -50.08 5.16 8.69
CA ARG A 16 -50.26 5.16 7.23
C ARG A 16 -51.51 5.98 6.88
N PRO A 17 -51.54 6.58 5.68
CA PRO A 17 -52.70 6.40 4.80
C PRO A 17 -52.31 5.84 3.42
N ARG A 18 -53.33 5.47 2.64
CA ARG A 18 -53.21 4.89 1.29
C ARG A 18 -53.32 5.95 0.18
N SER A 19 -52.76 5.57 -0.97
CA SER A 19 -53.24 5.76 -2.35
C SER A 19 -53.22 7.13 -3.07
N SER A 20 -52.94 6.97 -4.38
CA SER A 20 -53.36 7.74 -5.56
C SER A 20 -52.68 9.07 -5.96
N SER A 21 -51.92 8.94 -7.07
CA SER A 21 -51.97 9.72 -8.32
C SER A 21 -51.34 11.11 -8.49
N THR A 22 -50.74 11.25 -9.68
CA THR A 22 -50.52 12.46 -10.52
C THR A 22 -49.43 13.50 -10.16
N LEU A 23 -48.43 13.54 -11.06
CA LEU A 23 -47.57 14.67 -11.45
C LEU A 23 -48.43 15.89 -11.91
N PRO A 24 -47.93 17.15 -11.85
CA PRO A 24 -46.89 17.65 -12.77
C PRO A 24 -45.83 18.61 -12.18
N ALA A 25 -44.92 19.06 -13.05
CA ALA A 25 -43.71 19.82 -12.74
C ALA A 25 -43.92 21.33 -12.49
N ALA A 26 -42.95 21.95 -11.79
CA ALA A 26 -42.68 23.39 -11.85
C ALA A 26 -41.18 23.67 -11.57
N LEU A 27 -40.61 24.68 -12.23
CA LEU A 27 -39.22 25.12 -12.03
C LEU A 27 -39.05 25.88 -10.71
N GLY A 28 -37.89 25.75 -10.07
CA GLY A 28 -37.51 26.51 -8.87
C GLY A 28 -36.01 26.71 -8.75
N SER A 29 -35.50 27.85 -9.18
CA SER A 29 -34.08 28.22 -9.10
C SER A 29 -33.65 28.58 -7.68
N ILE A 30 -32.58 27.98 -7.14
CA ILE A 30 -31.96 28.42 -5.88
C ILE A 30 -30.43 28.51 -5.98
N GLY A 31 -29.94 29.75 -5.93
CA GLY A 31 -28.86 30.20 -5.03
C GLY A 31 -27.50 29.49 -5.04
N THR A 32 -26.52 30.07 -5.74
CA THR A 32 -25.10 29.85 -5.45
C THR A 32 -24.71 30.39 -4.07
N LEU A 33 -24.54 29.52 -3.08
CA LEU A 33 -23.98 29.87 -1.77
C LEU A 33 -22.44 29.82 -1.80
N ARG A 34 -21.82 31.00 -1.98
CA ARG A 34 -20.37 31.18 -1.76
C ARG A 34 -20.08 31.30 -0.26
N THR A 35 -19.60 30.23 0.37
CA THR A 35 -19.02 30.29 1.72
C THR A 35 -17.65 30.99 1.65
N ARG A 36 -17.56 32.21 2.22
CA ARG A 36 -16.28 32.84 2.54
C ARG A 36 -15.73 32.22 3.83
N CYS A 37 -14.57 31.59 3.78
CA CYS A 37 -13.79 31.34 4.99
C CYS A 37 -13.04 32.61 5.39
N SER A 38 -13.31 33.12 6.59
CA SER A 38 -12.51 34.16 7.24
C SER A 38 -11.59 33.53 8.29
N THR A 39 -10.28 33.69 8.12
CA THR A 39 -9.28 33.25 9.10
C THR A 39 -9.10 34.31 10.21
N THR A 40 -9.56 34.01 11.42
CA THR A 40 -9.31 34.85 12.60
C THR A 40 -8.13 34.27 13.39
N ALA A 41 -6.97 34.92 13.33
CA ALA A 41 -5.77 34.48 14.06
C ALA A 41 -5.84 34.91 15.53
N THR A 42 -5.86 33.95 16.47
CA THR A 42 -5.76 34.23 17.91
C THR A 42 -4.31 34.16 18.39
N ARG A 43 -3.86 35.27 18.98
CA ARG A 43 -2.49 35.52 19.43
C ARG A 43 -2.24 34.88 20.80
N SER A 44 -1.44 33.81 20.84
CA SER A 44 -1.00 33.20 22.10
C SER A 44 -0.10 34.15 22.91
N GLN A 45 -0.46 34.39 24.17
CA GLN A 45 0.37 35.14 25.13
C GLN A 45 1.23 34.18 25.96
N ARG A 46 2.51 34.52 26.12
CA ARG A 46 3.41 33.83 27.07
C ARG A 46 3.09 34.26 28.51
N PRO A 47 3.02 33.33 29.49
CA PRO A 47 3.19 33.68 30.89
C PRO A 47 4.67 33.90 31.20
N SER A 48 4.95 34.91 32.01
CA SER A 48 6.25 35.19 32.60
C SER A 48 6.45 34.42 33.91
N SER A 49 7.64 33.88 34.13
CA SER A 49 8.08 33.47 35.47
C SER A 49 9.29 34.30 35.90
N ARG A 50 9.20 34.86 37.11
CA ARG A 50 10.18 35.76 37.70
C ARG A 50 11.27 34.93 38.39
N ARG A 51 12.54 35.29 38.22
CA ARG A 51 13.63 34.81 39.09
C ARG A 51 13.76 35.72 40.30
N GLU A 52 13.90 35.13 41.47
CA GLU A 52 14.52 35.77 42.63
C GLU A 52 16.03 35.45 42.67
N LEU A 53 16.79 36.26 43.39
CA LEU A 53 18.25 36.23 43.47
C LEU A 53 18.69 36.22 44.93
N SER A 54 19.81 35.53 45.22
CA SER A 54 21.03 36.04 45.91
C SER A 54 21.73 34.93 46.75
N PRO A 55 22.99 35.10 47.21
CA PRO A 55 24.19 35.41 46.42
C PRO A 55 25.45 34.60 46.86
N SER A 56 26.64 35.01 46.35
CA SER A 56 28.02 34.59 46.72
C SER A 56 28.55 33.31 46.04
N GLN A 57 29.84 33.19 45.63
CA GLN A 57 31.00 34.10 45.69
C GLN A 57 31.71 34.30 44.33
N ARG A 58 32.58 35.32 44.25
CA ARG A 58 33.47 35.65 43.11
C ARG A 58 34.95 35.49 43.47
N LYS A 59 35.76 35.04 42.48
CA LYS A 59 37.15 35.43 42.10
C LYS A 59 37.41 34.61 40.81
N GLY A 60 37.71 35.13 39.61
CA GLY A 60 38.73 36.11 39.19
C GLY A 60 39.96 35.32 38.69
N ALA A 61 40.54 35.46 37.47
CA ALA A 61 40.24 36.23 36.24
C ALA A 61 40.70 35.37 35.01
N GLY A 62 40.74 35.78 33.72
CA GLY A 62 40.53 37.05 33.03
C GLY A 62 40.77 36.90 31.49
N HIS A 63 41.30 37.94 30.82
CA HIS A 63 41.78 38.00 29.41
C HIS A 63 40.79 37.73 28.25
N ARG A 64 40.53 38.81 27.49
CA ARG A 64 40.20 38.85 26.04
C ARG A 64 41.53 38.96 25.26
N PRO A 65 41.68 38.53 23.97
CA PRO A 65 41.02 39.25 22.86
C PRO A 65 40.75 38.48 21.53
N ALA A 66 40.18 39.26 20.59
CA ALA A 66 40.33 39.21 19.13
C ALA A 66 39.68 38.08 18.29
N LEU A 67 38.89 38.52 17.28
CA LEU A 67 38.65 37.76 16.07
C LEU A 67 39.96 37.60 15.28
N VAL A 68 40.21 36.40 14.77
CA VAL A 68 41.17 36.17 13.68
C VAL A 68 40.45 35.39 12.58
N ARG A 69 40.48 35.93 11.34
CA ARG A 69 40.06 35.21 10.14
C ARG A 69 41.13 34.15 9.82
N SER A 70 40.77 32.87 9.78
CA SER A 70 41.61 31.81 9.23
C SER A 70 41.33 31.59 7.73
N PRO A 71 42.35 31.27 6.91
CA PRO A 71 42.19 31.17 5.45
C PRO A 71 41.70 29.79 4.99
N LEU A 72 41.13 29.73 3.77
CA LEU A 72 40.81 28.47 3.10
C LEU A 72 42.07 27.63 2.86
N ALA A 73 42.19 26.50 3.55
CA ALA A 73 43.15 25.45 3.20
C ALA A 73 42.50 24.46 2.21
N LYS A 74 43.04 24.40 0.98
CA LYS A 74 42.70 23.32 0.02
C LYS A 74 43.12 21.97 0.62
N ARG A 75 42.18 21.07 0.83
CA ARG A 75 42.44 19.72 1.35
C ARG A 75 42.62 18.74 0.20
N GLU A 76 43.86 18.57 -0.28
CA GLU A 76 44.20 17.46 -1.18
C GLU A 76 43.94 16.12 -0.47
N LYS A 77 43.12 15.26 -1.09
CA LYS A 77 43.03 13.85 -0.70
C LYS A 77 44.14 13.08 -1.41
N ARG A 78 45.24 12.78 -0.72
CA ARG A 78 46.17 11.73 -1.16
C ARG A 78 45.47 10.38 -1.01
N GLY A 79 45.32 9.65 -2.10
CA GLY A 79 44.87 8.25 -2.07
C GLY A 79 46.02 7.33 -1.69
N HIS A 80 45.79 6.43 -0.73
CA HIS A 80 46.71 5.34 -0.45
C HIS A 80 46.37 4.14 -1.34
N LEU A 81 47.33 3.72 -2.17
CA LEU A 81 47.27 2.46 -2.91
C LEU A 81 47.60 1.30 -1.96
N LEU A 82 46.68 0.34 -1.84
CA LEU A 82 46.93 -0.92 -1.16
C LEU A 82 47.42 -1.95 -2.19
N ALA A 83 48.71 -2.26 -2.18
CA ALA A 83 49.28 -3.28 -3.06
C ALA A 83 49.25 -4.65 -2.36
N VAL A 84 48.41 -5.57 -2.85
CA VAL A 84 48.42 -6.97 -2.41
C VAL A 84 49.46 -7.74 -3.22
N MET A 85 50.57 -8.09 -2.59
CA MET A 85 51.60 -8.96 -3.17
C MET A 85 51.25 -10.43 -2.90
N LEU A 86 50.74 -11.13 -3.92
CA LEU A 86 50.70 -12.60 -3.94
C LEU A 86 51.95 -13.12 -4.67
N GLY A 87 52.91 -13.63 -3.91
CA GLY A 87 54.19 -14.12 -4.44
C GLY A 87 54.26 -15.63 -4.51
N LEU A 88 54.25 -16.20 -5.73
CA LEU A 88 54.70 -17.57 -6.00
C LEU A 88 55.39 -17.67 -7.37
N GLY A 89 56.53 -18.38 -7.41
CA GLY A 89 56.90 -19.24 -8.55
C GLY A 89 57.45 -18.61 -9.85
N ARG A 90 58.77 -18.40 -9.89
CA ARG A 90 59.70 -18.56 -11.05
C ARG A 90 59.15 -18.39 -12.51
N ARG A 91 59.78 -17.43 -13.22
CA ARG A 91 59.98 -17.34 -14.69
C ARG A 91 58.72 -17.18 -15.57
N SER A 92 58.34 -15.94 -15.84
CA SER A 92 57.71 -15.54 -17.11
C SER A 92 58.15 -14.12 -17.51
N ARG A 93 57.97 -13.77 -18.79
CA ARG A 93 58.44 -12.50 -19.38
C ARG A 93 57.53 -11.32 -18.98
N TRP A 94 58.14 -10.19 -18.65
CA TRP A 94 57.41 -8.95 -18.31
C TRP A 94 56.85 -8.30 -19.57
N PHE A 95 55.52 -8.29 -19.70
CA PHE A 95 54.80 -7.35 -20.57
C PHE A 95 54.27 -6.19 -19.72
N LEU A 96 54.72 -4.98 -20.03
CA LEU A 96 54.17 -3.75 -19.45
C LEU A 96 52.82 -3.45 -20.12
N ALA A 97 51.73 -3.95 -19.52
CA ALA A 97 50.38 -3.56 -19.88
C ALA A 97 50.06 -2.19 -19.24
N THR A 98 50.13 -1.13 -20.04
CA THR A 98 49.76 0.22 -19.60
C THR A 98 48.24 0.31 -19.45
N ILE A 99 47.74 0.18 -18.21
CA ILE A 99 46.31 0.40 -17.91
C ILE A 99 46.04 1.91 -17.93
N CYS A 100 45.60 2.42 -19.07
CA CYS A 100 45.02 3.76 -19.16
C CYS A 100 43.66 3.78 -18.48
N VAL A 101 43.62 4.21 -17.21
CA VAL A 101 42.36 4.55 -16.53
C VAL A 101 41.85 5.86 -17.13
N VAL A 102 41.03 5.76 -18.18
CA VAL A 102 40.27 6.90 -18.70
C VAL A 102 39.21 7.26 -17.67
N ALA A 103 39.42 8.36 -16.94
CA ALA A 103 38.44 8.94 -16.02
C ALA A 103 37.32 9.64 -16.80
N GLY A 104 36.60 8.87 -17.63
CA GLY A 104 35.41 9.34 -18.33
C GLY A 104 34.28 9.57 -17.34
N ARG A 105 33.74 10.79 -17.30
CA ARG A 105 32.38 10.98 -16.80
C ARG A 105 31.45 10.27 -17.78
N ALA A 106 31.05 9.05 -17.43
CA ALA A 106 29.96 8.36 -18.10
C ALA A 106 28.66 9.13 -17.84
N THR A 107 28.40 10.16 -18.65
CA THR A 107 27.06 10.72 -18.79
C THR A 107 26.21 9.66 -19.46
N VAL A 108 25.49 8.86 -18.66
CA VAL A 108 24.42 8.00 -19.18
C VAL A 108 23.51 8.89 -20.02
N PRO A 109 23.37 8.64 -21.33
CA PRO A 109 22.47 9.44 -22.15
C PRO A 109 21.07 9.20 -21.63
N ARG A 110 20.48 10.21 -20.98
CA ARG A 110 19.08 10.18 -20.53
C ARG A 110 18.16 10.44 -21.72
N SER A 111 18.28 9.60 -22.75
CA SER A 111 17.16 9.34 -23.65
C SER A 111 16.10 8.64 -22.81
N ALA A 112 15.16 9.42 -22.25
CA ALA A 112 13.90 8.84 -21.84
C ALA A 112 13.36 8.09 -23.08
N PRO A 113 12.94 6.83 -22.95
CA PRO A 113 12.32 6.13 -24.08
C PRO A 113 11.16 7.00 -24.54
N THR A 114 11.06 7.21 -25.85
CA THR A 114 9.88 7.85 -26.43
C THR A 114 8.69 7.02 -26.01
N LEU A 115 7.82 7.60 -25.18
CA LEU A 115 6.57 6.94 -24.78
C LEU A 115 5.85 6.50 -26.06
N PRO A 116 5.28 5.28 -26.10
CA PRO A 116 4.59 4.82 -27.28
C PRO A 116 3.49 5.83 -27.64
N ASN A 117 3.38 6.15 -28.93
CA ASN A 117 2.33 7.02 -29.42
C ASN A 117 0.99 6.27 -29.29
N TYR A 118 0.28 6.47 -28.19
CA TYR A 118 -1.07 5.95 -27.99
C TYR A 118 -2.00 6.60 -29.01
N SER A 119 -2.42 5.83 -30.02
CA SER A 119 -3.29 6.29 -31.11
C SER A 119 -4.74 6.53 -30.69
N LEU A 120 -5.13 6.02 -29.52
CA LEU A 120 -6.44 6.20 -28.90
C LEU A 120 -6.28 6.25 -27.38
N ALA A 121 -7.04 7.12 -26.72
CA ALA A 121 -7.12 7.20 -25.26
C ALA A 121 -8.58 7.16 -24.82
N LEU A 122 -8.96 6.12 -24.06
CA LEU A 122 -10.29 5.97 -23.49
C LEU A 122 -10.28 6.42 -22.01
N THR A 123 -11.09 7.41 -21.67
CA THR A 123 -11.23 7.90 -20.29
C THR A 123 -12.43 7.27 -19.61
N LEU A 124 -12.19 6.28 -18.75
CA LEU A 124 -13.24 5.67 -17.94
C LEU A 124 -13.47 6.45 -16.63
N GLY A 125 -14.73 6.82 -16.39
CA GLY A 125 -15.16 7.59 -15.22
C GLY A 125 -14.40 8.91 -15.01
N ALA A 126 -14.48 9.82 -15.98
CA ALA A 126 -13.85 11.13 -15.93
C ALA A 126 -14.13 11.87 -14.60
N GLY A 127 -13.08 12.46 -14.01
CA GLY A 127 -13.15 13.20 -12.75
C GLY A 127 -13.02 12.36 -11.46
N LYS A 128 -12.87 11.02 -11.56
CA LYS A 128 -12.66 10.15 -10.40
C LYS A 128 -11.17 10.06 -9.99
N GLU A 129 -10.92 10.03 -8.69
CA GLU A 129 -9.61 9.68 -8.10
C GLU A 129 -9.51 8.15 -8.03
N TRP A 130 -9.05 7.52 -9.12
CA TRP A 130 -8.77 6.09 -9.18
C TRP A 130 -7.64 5.70 -8.22
N ARG A 131 -7.81 4.56 -7.53
CA ARG A 131 -6.76 3.97 -6.69
C ARG A 131 -5.82 3.09 -7.52
N PHE A 132 -4.64 2.83 -6.98
CA PHE A 132 -3.63 1.96 -7.59
C PHE A 132 -4.15 0.52 -7.74
N GLN A 133 -3.62 -0.18 -8.75
CA GLN A 133 -3.91 -1.61 -9.05
C GLN A 133 -5.38 -1.89 -9.39
N PRO A 134 -5.88 -1.44 -10.56
CA PRO A 134 -7.07 -2.04 -11.16
C PRO A 134 -6.77 -3.49 -11.56
N LEU A 135 -7.81 -4.32 -11.62
CA LEU A 135 -7.72 -5.68 -12.16
C LEU A 135 -8.11 -5.69 -13.63
N LEU A 136 -7.39 -6.48 -14.43
CA LEU A 136 -7.81 -6.91 -15.76
C LEU A 136 -8.03 -8.42 -15.71
N VAL A 137 -9.26 -8.86 -15.93
CA VAL A 137 -9.72 -10.23 -15.70
C VAL A 137 -10.96 -10.48 -16.55
N ASP A 138 -11.14 -11.69 -17.07
CA ASP A 138 -12.36 -12.11 -17.78
C ASP A 138 -13.39 -12.58 -16.72
N LEU A 139 -14.38 -11.74 -16.39
CA LEU A 139 -15.35 -12.02 -15.30
C LEU A 139 -16.56 -12.85 -15.78
N ASN A 140 -16.74 -12.97 -17.09
CA ASN A 140 -17.92 -13.57 -17.71
C ASN A 140 -17.62 -14.82 -18.55
N GLY A 141 -16.34 -15.17 -18.71
CA GLY A 141 -15.85 -16.33 -19.45
C GLY A 141 -15.94 -16.19 -20.97
N ASP A 142 -16.02 -14.97 -21.51
CA ASP A 142 -16.16 -14.72 -22.94
C ASP A 142 -14.83 -14.58 -23.71
N GLY A 143 -13.70 -14.65 -22.99
CA GLY A 143 -12.34 -14.56 -23.51
C GLY A 143 -11.80 -13.14 -23.66
N GLN A 144 -12.53 -12.12 -23.22
CA GLN A 144 -12.14 -10.71 -23.29
C GLN A 144 -11.82 -10.18 -21.89
N LEU A 145 -10.87 -9.25 -21.78
CA LEU A 145 -10.48 -8.69 -20.48
C LEU A 145 -11.44 -7.57 -20.05
N ASP A 146 -12.09 -7.77 -18.92
CA ASP A 146 -12.87 -6.77 -18.19
C ASP A 146 -11.97 -5.93 -17.29
N LEU A 147 -12.50 -4.82 -16.78
CA LEU A 147 -11.80 -3.91 -15.88
C LEU A 147 -12.52 -3.81 -14.54
N VAL A 148 -11.77 -3.92 -13.44
CA VAL A 148 -12.26 -3.62 -12.07
C VAL A 148 -11.38 -2.53 -11.44
N ALA A 149 -11.98 -1.49 -10.88
CA ALA A 149 -11.23 -0.41 -10.23
C ALA A 149 -11.99 0.22 -9.04
N THR A 150 -11.27 0.69 -8.02
CA THR A 150 -11.85 1.48 -6.92
C THR A 150 -11.51 2.96 -7.04
N ALA A 151 -12.46 3.82 -6.70
CA ALA A 151 -12.34 5.28 -6.71
C ALA A 151 -12.48 5.85 -5.29
N ARG A 152 -11.52 6.68 -4.87
CA ARG A 152 -11.37 7.11 -3.47
C ARG A 152 -12.49 8.01 -2.95
N LEU A 153 -13.04 8.84 -3.83
CA LEU A 153 -13.99 9.91 -3.53
C LEU A 153 -15.31 9.74 -4.31
N ALA A 154 -15.63 8.52 -4.70
CA ALA A 154 -16.89 8.15 -5.34
C ALA A 154 -17.72 7.25 -4.42
N SER A 155 -19.04 7.28 -4.59
CA SER A 155 -19.97 6.31 -4.01
C SER A 155 -20.98 5.90 -5.11
N PRO A 156 -21.12 4.61 -5.43
CA PRO A 156 -20.27 3.50 -4.95
C PRO A 156 -18.81 3.70 -5.35
N SER A 157 -17.89 3.17 -4.55
CA SER A 157 -16.44 3.31 -4.80
C SER A 157 -15.89 2.26 -5.77
N LEU A 158 -16.44 1.04 -5.77
CA LEU A 158 -16.09 -0.03 -6.72
C LEU A 158 -16.80 0.18 -8.06
N HIS A 159 -16.06 0.00 -9.15
CA HIS A 159 -16.56 0.05 -10.52
C HIS A 159 -16.03 -1.14 -11.34
N ILE A 160 -16.90 -1.69 -12.18
CA ILE A 160 -16.63 -2.83 -13.08
C ILE A 160 -17.10 -2.45 -14.48
N TRP A 161 -16.36 -2.82 -15.51
CA TRP A 161 -16.76 -2.69 -16.92
C TRP A 161 -16.40 -3.96 -17.69
N LEU A 162 -17.37 -4.49 -18.44
CA LEU A 162 -17.15 -5.63 -19.33
C LEU A 162 -16.47 -5.17 -20.62
N GLY A 163 -15.40 -5.85 -21.03
CA GLY A 163 -14.66 -5.59 -22.26
C GLY A 163 -15.44 -6.04 -23.51
N ASP A 164 -15.18 -5.40 -24.65
CA ASP A 164 -15.75 -5.79 -25.96
C ASP A 164 -14.72 -6.39 -26.93
N GLY A 165 -13.53 -6.72 -26.41
CA GLY A 165 -12.39 -7.27 -27.16
C GLY A 165 -11.76 -6.30 -28.18
N LYS A 166 -12.33 -5.11 -28.36
CA LYS A 166 -11.96 -4.09 -29.36
C LYS A 166 -11.48 -2.79 -28.72
N GLY A 167 -11.36 -2.78 -27.39
CA GLY A 167 -10.93 -1.63 -26.57
C GLY A 167 -12.09 -0.80 -26.00
N GLY A 168 -13.34 -1.20 -26.21
CA GLY A 168 -14.52 -0.68 -25.53
C GLY A 168 -14.73 -1.38 -24.18
N PHE A 169 -15.33 -0.65 -23.24
CA PHE A 169 -15.60 -1.10 -21.87
C PHE A 169 -17.00 -0.63 -21.44
N ASN A 170 -17.91 -1.59 -21.23
CA ASN A 170 -19.32 -1.36 -20.93
C ASN A 170 -19.54 -1.41 -19.40
N PRO A 171 -19.98 -0.32 -18.75
CA PRO A 171 -20.09 -0.28 -17.29
C PRO A 171 -21.16 -1.23 -16.76
N VAL A 172 -20.80 -2.04 -15.77
CA VAL A 172 -21.76 -2.87 -15.01
C VAL A 172 -22.55 -1.99 -14.06
N THR A 173 -23.86 -2.25 -13.94
CA THR A 173 -24.71 -1.54 -12.98
C THR A 173 -24.43 -2.05 -11.57
N THR A 174 -24.06 -1.17 -10.65
CA THR A 174 -23.79 -1.55 -9.26
C THR A 174 -25.04 -2.09 -8.56
N THR A 175 -24.95 -3.33 -8.10
CA THR A 175 -25.95 -4.04 -7.28
C THR A 175 -25.47 -4.32 -5.85
N TRP A 176 -24.17 -4.19 -5.61
CA TRP A 176 -23.49 -4.43 -4.33
C TRP A 176 -23.47 -3.19 -3.41
N THR A 177 -23.25 -3.40 -2.11
CA THR A 177 -23.11 -2.30 -1.15
C THR A 177 -21.76 -1.56 -1.29
N ASP A 178 -21.70 -0.30 -0.88
CA ASP A 178 -20.45 0.47 -0.89
C ASP A 178 -19.69 0.28 0.44
N VAL A 179 -18.64 -0.52 0.44
CA VAL A 179 -17.70 -0.64 1.58
C VAL A 179 -16.61 0.44 1.60
N GLY A 180 -16.61 1.33 0.61
CA GLY A 180 -15.55 2.31 0.40
C GLY A 180 -14.32 1.72 -0.31
N TYR A 181 -13.47 2.61 -0.84
CA TYR A 181 -12.33 2.22 -1.66
C TYR A 181 -11.36 1.29 -0.92
N GLY A 182 -10.78 0.35 -1.66
CA GLY A 182 -9.93 -0.70 -1.12
C GLY A 182 -8.89 -1.20 -2.10
N ALA A 183 -8.08 -2.14 -1.63
CA ALA A 183 -7.31 -3.03 -2.48
C ALA A 183 -8.25 -4.04 -3.16
N LEU A 184 -7.81 -4.58 -4.30
CA LEU A 184 -8.55 -5.54 -5.11
C LEU A 184 -7.78 -6.86 -5.20
N ALA A 185 -8.50 -7.98 -5.14
CA ALA A 185 -8.03 -9.30 -5.50
C ALA A 185 -9.12 -10.05 -6.29
N THR A 186 -8.73 -11.06 -7.06
CA THR A 186 -9.64 -11.89 -7.85
C THR A 186 -9.12 -13.32 -7.98
N GLY A 187 -10.03 -14.26 -8.16
CA GLY A 187 -9.81 -15.71 -8.29
C GLY A 187 -11.16 -16.41 -8.21
N ASP A 188 -11.23 -17.67 -8.63
CA ASP A 188 -12.43 -18.50 -8.47
C ASP A 188 -12.53 -18.98 -7.01
N ILE A 189 -13.36 -18.33 -6.19
CA ILE A 189 -13.44 -18.57 -4.74
C ILE A 189 -14.46 -19.66 -4.43
N ASN A 190 -15.45 -19.87 -5.31
CA ASN A 190 -16.54 -20.83 -5.11
C ASN A 190 -16.42 -22.11 -5.97
N GLY A 191 -15.45 -22.18 -6.89
CA GLY A 191 -15.21 -23.31 -7.78
C GLY A 191 -16.17 -23.42 -8.96
N ASP A 192 -16.86 -22.34 -9.35
CA ASP A 192 -17.85 -22.36 -10.44
C ASP A 192 -17.26 -22.04 -11.84
N GLY A 193 -15.98 -21.65 -11.89
CA GLY A 193 -15.24 -21.33 -13.11
C GLY A 193 -15.25 -19.84 -13.50
N PHE A 194 -15.94 -18.97 -12.75
CA PHE A 194 -15.90 -17.52 -12.97
C PHE A 194 -15.02 -16.81 -11.92
N PRO A 195 -14.18 -15.83 -12.33
CA PRO A 195 -13.40 -15.07 -11.36
C PRO A 195 -14.27 -14.17 -10.47
N ASP A 196 -14.18 -14.40 -9.17
CA ASP A 196 -14.80 -13.58 -8.13
C ASP A 196 -13.93 -12.37 -7.79
N ILE A 197 -14.49 -11.40 -7.05
CA ILE A 197 -13.79 -10.17 -6.67
C ILE A 197 -13.80 -9.99 -5.15
N VAL A 198 -12.64 -9.67 -4.57
CA VAL A 198 -12.52 -9.18 -3.19
C VAL A 198 -12.10 -7.71 -3.18
N VAL A 199 -12.84 -6.88 -2.45
CA VAL A 199 -12.50 -5.48 -2.14
C VAL A 199 -12.19 -5.35 -0.65
N ALA A 200 -10.94 -5.08 -0.31
CA ALA A 200 -10.49 -4.87 1.07
C ALA A 200 -10.36 -3.37 1.37
N SER A 201 -11.40 -2.79 1.97
CA SER A 201 -11.55 -1.35 2.17
C SER A 201 -10.52 -0.75 3.13
N HIS A 202 -10.10 0.47 2.83
CA HIS A 202 -9.33 1.32 3.75
C HIS A 202 -10.08 1.69 5.05
N PHE A 203 -11.36 1.34 5.16
CA PHE A 203 -12.22 1.56 6.32
C PHE A 203 -12.66 0.27 7.03
N GLY A 204 -12.11 -0.89 6.66
CA GLY A 204 -12.30 -2.17 7.36
C GLY A 204 -13.47 -3.04 6.88
N GLY A 205 -14.22 -2.61 5.86
CA GLY A 205 -15.13 -3.50 5.15
C GLY A 205 -14.37 -4.36 4.12
N VAL A 206 -14.43 -5.68 4.26
CA VAL A 206 -13.96 -6.63 3.26
C VAL A 206 -15.20 -7.20 2.56
N GLN A 207 -15.34 -6.88 1.28
CA GLN A 207 -16.45 -7.32 0.44
C GLN A 207 -15.97 -8.41 -0.50
N THR A 208 -16.69 -9.51 -0.56
CA THR A 208 -16.51 -10.58 -1.55
C THR A 208 -17.73 -10.60 -2.45
N LEU A 209 -17.51 -10.49 -3.75
CA LEU A 209 -18.53 -10.54 -4.79
C LEU A 209 -18.31 -11.82 -5.59
N LEU A 210 -19.19 -12.81 -5.36
CA LEU A 210 -19.19 -14.05 -6.11
C LEU A 210 -19.89 -13.80 -7.46
N SER A 211 -19.20 -14.01 -8.57
CA SER A 211 -19.70 -13.77 -9.93
C SER A 211 -20.78 -14.80 -10.30
N ASP A 212 -21.66 -14.45 -11.23
CA ASP A 212 -22.56 -15.42 -11.90
C ASP A 212 -22.18 -15.68 -13.37
N GLY A 213 -21.01 -15.18 -13.80
CA GLY A 213 -20.55 -15.21 -15.18
C GLY A 213 -21.36 -14.34 -16.16
N ARG A 214 -22.30 -13.53 -15.66
CA ARG A 214 -23.25 -12.73 -16.48
C ARG A 214 -23.33 -11.27 -16.01
N GLY A 215 -22.42 -10.86 -15.14
CA GLY A 215 -22.36 -9.51 -14.55
C GLY A 215 -23.27 -9.32 -13.33
N GLY A 216 -23.92 -10.39 -12.84
CA GLY A 216 -24.54 -10.44 -11.52
C GLY A 216 -23.51 -10.86 -10.46
N PHE A 217 -23.77 -10.48 -9.20
CA PHE A 217 -22.90 -10.81 -8.08
C PHE A 217 -23.71 -11.19 -6.83
N THR A 218 -23.27 -12.23 -6.13
CA THR A 218 -23.73 -12.53 -4.75
C THR A 218 -22.73 -11.94 -3.76
N GLU A 219 -23.18 -11.00 -2.93
CA GLU A 219 -22.31 -10.26 -2.02
C GLU A 219 -22.21 -10.91 -0.62
N LYS A 220 -20.98 -10.97 -0.10
CA LYS A 220 -20.67 -11.22 1.31
C LYS A 220 -19.81 -10.09 1.86
N VAL A 221 -20.06 -9.66 3.10
CA VAL A 221 -19.29 -8.58 3.76
C VAL A 221 -18.82 -9.00 5.14
N LEU A 222 -17.50 -9.12 5.28
CA LEU A 222 -16.80 -9.21 6.55
C LEU A 222 -16.45 -7.80 7.04
N ARG A 223 -16.82 -7.45 8.28
CA ARG A 223 -16.46 -6.16 8.90
C ARG A 223 -15.32 -6.33 9.90
N ARG A 224 -14.31 -5.47 9.78
CA ARG A 224 -13.15 -5.35 10.68
C ARG A 224 -13.11 -3.93 11.28
N GLU A 225 -12.39 -3.78 12.39
CA GLU A 225 -12.21 -2.47 13.04
C GLU A 225 -11.14 -1.60 12.36
N ASP A 226 -10.21 -2.21 11.63
CA ASP A 226 -9.15 -1.52 10.90
C ASP A 226 -9.20 -1.86 9.41
N GLY A 227 -8.71 -0.93 8.59
CA GLY A 227 -8.73 -1.04 7.14
C GLY A 227 -7.48 -1.69 6.55
N HIS A 228 -7.54 -1.97 5.25
CA HIS A 228 -6.52 -2.73 4.52
C HIS A 228 -5.93 -1.92 3.36
N VAL A 229 -4.69 -2.23 3.00
CA VAL A 229 -3.91 -1.60 1.92
C VAL A 229 -3.61 -2.55 0.75
N ALA A 230 -3.66 -3.86 0.98
CA ALA A 230 -3.48 -4.90 0.00
C ALA A 230 -4.36 -6.12 0.35
N ALA A 231 -4.76 -6.87 -0.67
CA ALA A 231 -5.45 -8.15 -0.57
C ALA A 231 -4.87 -9.09 -1.62
N GLN A 232 -4.73 -10.37 -1.30
CA GLN A 232 -4.36 -11.44 -2.23
C GLN A 232 -5.16 -12.70 -1.91
N LEU A 233 -5.36 -13.53 -2.93
CA LEU A 233 -6.04 -14.82 -2.85
C LEU A 233 -5.06 -15.91 -3.28
N ALA A 234 -4.92 -16.96 -2.47
CA ALA A 234 -4.12 -18.15 -2.78
C ALA A 234 -4.47 -19.27 -1.81
N ASP A 235 -4.42 -20.53 -2.23
CA ASP A 235 -4.45 -21.67 -1.30
C ASP A 235 -3.11 -21.71 -0.55
N VAL A 236 -3.10 -21.42 0.76
CA VAL A 236 -1.88 -21.46 1.59
C VAL A 236 -1.86 -22.63 2.59
N ASN A 237 -2.93 -23.44 2.62
CA ASN A 237 -3.11 -24.54 3.57
C ASN A 237 -3.21 -25.93 2.91
N GLY A 238 -3.27 -25.99 1.59
CA GLY A 238 -3.33 -27.20 0.76
C GLY A 238 -4.72 -27.86 0.69
N ASP A 239 -5.81 -27.18 1.09
CA ASP A 239 -7.16 -27.74 1.10
C ASP A 239 -7.91 -27.65 -0.25
N GLY A 240 -7.37 -26.90 -1.21
CA GLY A 240 -7.95 -26.70 -2.53
C GLY A 240 -8.92 -25.52 -2.64
N HIS A 241 -9.07 -24.72 -1.58
CA HIS A 241 -9.82 -23.46 -1.60
C HIS A 241 -8.87 -22.26 -1.58
N LEU A 242 -9.30 -21.14 -2.18
CA LEU A 242 -8.54 -19.89 -2.08
C LEU A 242 -8.68 -19.31 -0.68
N ASP A 243 -7.56 -19.09 0.01
CA ASP A 243 -7.48 -18.33 1.26
C ASP A 243 -7.33 -16.84 0.97
N LEU A 244 -7.73 -16.01 1.93
CA LEU A 244 -7.63 -14.54 1.83
C LEU A 244 -6.51 -14.01 2.73
N ILE A 245 -5.54 -13.34 2.11
CA ILE A 245 -4.44 -12.69 2.82
C ILE A 245 -4.60 -11.18 2.66
N LEU A 246 -4.74 -10.48 3.78
CA LEU A 246 -4.89 -9.03 3.83
C LEU A 246 -3.67 -8.38 4.47
N LEU A 247 -3.33 -7.17 4.03
CA LEU A 247 -2.34 -6.32 4.70
C LEU A 247 -3.03 -5.07 5.27
N GLY A 248 -2.87 -4.84 6.56
CA GLY A 248 -3.55 -3.79 7.34
C GLY A 248 -2.96 -2.39 7.22
N TYR A 249 -3.75 -1.39 7.63
CA TYR A 249 -3.43 0.04 7.46
C TYR A 249 -3.00 0.77 8.74
N ARG A 250 -3.50 0.46 9.94
CA ARG A 250 -3.12 1.22 11.16
C ARG A 250 -2.62 0.38 12.33
N ASN A 251 -3.27 -0.76 12.53
CA ASN A 251 -3.13 -1.65 13.68
C ASN A 251 -3.19 -3.13 13.24
N ALA A 252 -3.88 -3.45 12.15
CA ALA A 252 -3.81 -4.77 11.51
C ALA A 252 -2.43 -4.98 10.86
N GLY A 253 -1.88 -6.19 11.02
CA GLY A 253 -0.65 -6.65 10.37
C GLY A 253 -0.95 -7.27 9.00
N ILE A 254 -0.31 -8.38 8.68
CA ILE A 254 -0.84 -9.35 7.73
C ILE A 254 -1.93 -10.14 8.46
N GLU A 255 -3.12 -10.28 7.89
CA GLU A 255 -4.19 -11.15 8.39
C GLU A 255 -4.39 -12.29 7.37
N VAL A 256 -4.30 -13.55 7.79
CA VAL A 256 -4.56 -14.72 6.94
C VAL A 256 -5.88 -15.33 7.38
N TYR A 257 -6.79 -15.53 6.42
CA TYR A 257 -8.09 -16.16 6.62
C TYR A 257 -8.21 -17.39 5.74
N PHE A 258 -8.60 -18.51 6.32
CA PHE A 258 -8.96 -19.67 5.51
C PHE A 258 -10.30 -19.47 4.82
N GLY A 259 -10.34 -19.84 3.53
CA GLY A 259 -11.57 -19.93 2.75
C GLY A 259 -12.33 -21.22 3.05
N ASP A 260 -13.63 -21.25 2.73
CA ASP A 260 -14.46 -22.45 2.85
C ASP A 260 -15.00 -22.96 1.50
N GLY A 261 -14.42 -22.49 0.39
CA GLY A 261 -14.92 -22.78 -0.96
C GLY A 261 -16.32 -22.20 -1.25
N ALA A 262 -16.85 -21.33 -0.39
CA ALA A 262 -18.11 -20.64 -0.60
C ALA A 262 -17.99 -19.12 -0.37
N GLY A 263 -16.77 -18.60 -0.24
CA GLY A 263 -16.50 -17.18 0.04
C GLY A 263 -16.82 -16.73 1.48
N ASN A 264 -16.85 -17.65 2.45
CA ASN A 264 -16.76 -17.27 3.86
C ASN A 264 -15.30 -17.34 4.33
N TRP A 265 -14.92 -16.44 5.25
CA TRP A 265 -13.53 -16.24 5.68
C TRP A 265 -13.37 -16.46 7.18
N THR A 266 -12.54 -17.41 7.58
CA THR A 266 -12.21 -17.67 8.99
C THR A 266 -10.79 -17.20 9.30
N LEU A 267 -10.63 -16.21 10.17
CA LEU A 267 -9.30 -15.70 10.55
C LEU A 267 -8.47 -16.84 11.17
N HIS A 268 -7.38 -17.22 10.51
CA HIS A 268 -6.45 -18.23 10.97
C HIS A 268 -5.35 -17.62 11.83
N THR A 269 -4.63 -16.61 11.31
CA THR A 269 -3.51 -15.98 12.03
C THR A 269 -3.30 -14.52 11.65
N THR A 270 -2.54 -13.80 12.48
CA THR A 270 -2.15 -12.40 12.27
C THR A 270 -0.65 -12.23 12.52
N LEU A 271 0.07 -11.66 11.55
CA LEU A 271 1.53 -11.55 11.53
C LEU A 271 2.01 -10.10 11.40
N PRO A 272 3.13 -9.69 12.04
CA PRO A 272 3.78 -10.39 13.15
C PRO A 272 2.81 -10.57 14.33
N GLU A 273 3.11 -11.55 15.18
CA GLU A 273 2.46 -11.69 16.50
C GLU A 273 2.39 -10.34 17.22
N ALA A 274 1.28 -10.10 17.94
CA ALA A 274 1.00 -8.81 18.57
C ALA A 274 2.13 -8.37 19.53
N ARG A 275 2.83 -7.29 19.19
CA ARG A 275 3.91 -6.70 20.01
C ARG A 275 3.41 -5.48 20.77
N PRO A 276 3.98 -5.15 21.95
CA PRO A 276 3.65 -3.91 22.64
C PRO A 276 3.94 -2.67 21.78
N GLY A 277 2.89 -1.91 21.45
CA GLY A 277 2.98 -0.72 20.62
C GLY A 277 1.89 -0.69 19.54
N ARG A 278 2.12 0.11 18.50
CA ARG A 278 1.26 0.15 17.32
C ARG A 278 1.95 -0.56 16.18
N THR A 279 1.21 -1.41 15.47
CA THR A 279 1.58 -1.89 14.13
C THR A 279 1.78 -0.68 13.22
N MET A 280 2.69 -0.79 12.24
CA MET A 280 2.84 0.24 11.22
C MET A 280 1.95 -0.06 10.01
N PRO A 281 1.54 0.97 9.23
CA PRO A 281 0.83 0.75 7.98
C PRO A 281 1.61 -0.16 7.03
N GLY A 282 0.94 -1.17 6.48
CA GLY A 282 1.44 -1.89 5.33
C GLY A 282 1.61 -0.98 4.10
N ARG A 283 2.38 -1.47 3.13
CA ARG A 283 2.66 -0.78 1.86
C ARG A 283 2.54 -1.68 0.64
N ALA A 284 3.00 -2.92 0.74
CA ALA A 284 2.85 -3.93 -0.29
C ALA A 284 2.88 -5.33 0.33
N LEU A 285 2.16 -6.25 -0.28
CA LEU A 285 2.10 -7.68 0.03
C LEU A 285 2.31 -8.43 -1.28
N VAL A 286 3.15 -9.47 -1.27
CA VAL A 286 3.25 -10.46 -2.34
C VAL A 286 3.38 -11.85 -1.74
N ILE A 287 2.76 -12.83 -2.39
CA ILE A 287 2.80 -14.26 -2.06
C ILE A 287 3.50 -15.01 -3.19
N SER A 288 4.39 -15.94 -2.84
CA SER A 288 5.13 -16.79 -3.79
C SER A 288 5.87 -17.90 -3.06
N ASP A 289 6.01 -19.08 -3.65
CA ASP A 289 7.10 -19.98 -3.28
C ASP A 289 8.44 -19.31 -3.63
N ARG A 290 9.22 -18.93 -2.60
CA ARG A 290 10.48 -18.19 -2.77
C ARG A 290 11.69 -19.04 -2.39
N ASN A 291 11.56 -19.90 -1.38
CA ASN A 291 12.63 -20.79 -0.95
C ASN A 291 12.70 -22.07 -1.81
N HIS A 292 11.70 -22.31 -2.67
CA HIS A 292 11.51 -23.49 -3.52
C HIS A 292 11.26 -24.78 -2.73
N ASP A 293 10.53 -24.71 -1.62
CA ASP A 293 10.04 -25.87 -0.87
C ASP A 293 8.66 -26.40 -1.34
N GLY A 294 7.99 -25.67 -2.24
CA GLY A 294 6.67 -26.01 -2.75
C GLY A 294 5.51 -25.40 -1.95
N HIS A 295 5.79 -24.53 -0.97
CA HIS A 295 4.81 -23.83 -0.17
C HIS A 295 4.85 -22.31 -0.44
N LEU A 296 3.74 -21.62 -0.18
CA LEU A 296 3.65 -20.19 -0.46
C LEU A 296 4.19 -19.35 0.70
N ASP A 297 5.23 -18.57 0.44
CA ASP A 297 5.80 -17.59 1.37
C ASP A 297 5.06 -16.24 1.28
N LEU A 298 5.00 -15.50 2.38
CA LEU A 298 4.49 -14.13 2.43
C LEU A 298 5.64 -13.12 2.53
N VAL A 299 5.62 -12.11 1.67
CA VAL A 299 6.51 -10.95 1.74
C VAL A 299 5.69 -9.69 1.92
N ALA A 300 5.91 -8.98 3.03
CA ALA A 300 5.22 -7.72 3.32
C ALA A 300 6.20 -6.57 3.57
N ALA A 301 5.91 -5.42 2.96
CA ALA A 301 6.57 -4.16 3.27
C ALA A 301 5.67 -3.32 4.19
N PHE A 302 6.24 -2.84 5.30
CA PHE A 302 5.59 -1.96 6.27
C PHE A 302 6.34 -0.63 6.35
N GLN A 303 5.58 0.48 6.45
CA GLN A 303 6.15 1.81 6.66
C GLN A 303 7.03 1.83 7.92
N ARG A 304 8.27 2.31 7.84
CA ARG A 304 9.30 2.34 8.91
C ARG A 304 9.73 1.00 9.53
N TRP A 305 8.87 -0.01 9.53
CA TRP A 305 9.19 -1.37 10.00
C TRP A 305 9.99 -2.16 8.97
N GLY A 306 10.05 -1.72 7.72
CA GLY A 306 10.84 -2.35 6.67
C GLY A 306 10.14 -3.57 6.06
N VAL A 307 10.91 -4.59 5.71
CA VAL A 307 10.41 -5.76 4.99
C VAL A 307 10.39 -6.97 5.92
N TYR A 308 9.29 -7.71 5.87
CA TYR A 308 9.08 -8.96 6.59
C TYR A 308 8.94 -10.08 5.57
N ILE A 309 9.58 -11.22 5.86
CA ILE A 309 9.46 -12.46 5.09
C ILE A 309 9.00 -13.55 6.05
N TYR A 310 7.99 -14.30 5.63
CA TYR A 310 7.41 -15.41 6.35
C TYR A 310 7.36 -16.62 5.42
N HIS A 311 8.03 -17.70 5.81
CA HIS A 311 7.99 -18.95 5.09
C HIS A 311 6.77 -19.78 5.49
N GLY A 312 6.02 -20.24 4.50
CA GLY A 312 4.85 -21.09 4.71
C GLY A 312 5.24 -22.55 4.95
N ASP A 313 4.45 -23.28 5.73
CA ASP A 313 4.58 -24.75 5.83
C ASP A 313 3.63 -25.51 4.88
N GLY A 314 2.78 -24.78 4.14
CA GLY A 314 1.73 -25.35 3.30
C GLY A 314 0.55 -25.94 4.09
N GLN A 315 0.42 -25.62 5.38
CA GLN A 315 -0.75 -25.87 6.23
C GLN A 315 -1.27 -24.55 6.85
N GLY A 316 -0.91 -23.41 6.24
CA GLY A 316 -1.26 -22.06 6.67
C GLY A 316 -0.47 -21.51 7.85
N ASN A 317 0.52 -22.25 8.41
CA ASN A 317 1.42 -21.69 9.42
C ASN A 317 2.61 -20.99 8.75
N PHE A 318 3.13 -19.97 9.42
CA PHE A 318 4.12 -19.06 8.86
C PHE A 318 5.25 -18.79 9.83
N THR A 319 6.49 -19.00 9.41
CA THR A 319 7.70 -18.81 10.23
C THR A 319 8.62 -17.75 9.63
N GLY A 320 9.06 -16.77 10.42
CA GLY A 320 9.90 -15.68 9.91
C GLY A 320 9.71 -14.37 10.66
N GLY A 321 9.92 -13.25 9.97
CA GLY A 321 9.85 -11.92 10.57
C GLY A 321 10.63 -10.85 9.79
N PRO A 322 11.11 -9.78 10.46
CA PRO A 322 11.77 -8.66 9.81
C PRO A 322 13.12 -9.08 9.22
N VAL A 323 13.37 -8.71 7.96
CA VAL A 323 14.61 -8.96 7.24
C VAL A 323 15.39 -7.67 7.05
N ASN A 324 16.67 -7.71 7.39
CA ASN A 324 17.53 -6.53 7.35
C ASN A 324 18.17 -6.40 5.96
N LEU A 325 17.53 -5.62 5.08
CA LEU A 325 18.06 -5.32 3.75
C LEU A 325 19.21 -4.32 3.83
N ALA A 326 20.21 -4.44 2.97
CA ALA A 326 21.34 -3.52 2.86
C ALA A 326 20.95 -2.17 2.18
N SER A 327 19.94 -1.51 2.72
CA SER A 327 19.37 -0.24 2.27
C SER A 327 19.64 0.86 3.31
N GLN A 328 19.84 2.09 2.85
CA GLN A 328 19.92 3.26 3.75
C GLN A 328 18.55 3.76 4.20
N SER A 329 17.46 3.27 3.57
CA SER A 329 16.07 3.64 3.87
C SER A 329 15.22 2.42 4.22
N THR A 330 14.30 2.61 5.16
CA THR A 330 13.27 1.64 5.55
C THR A 330 11.84 2.05 5.12
N ASP A 331 11.69 3.15 4.37
CA ASP A 331 10.40 3.64 3.87
C ASP A 331 10.14 3.20 2.41
N PHE A 332 9.89 1.89 2.26
CA PHE A 332 9.48 1.26 1.01
C PHE A 332 8.05 1.68 0.61
N GLN A 333 7.82 1.87 -0.69
CA GLN A 333 6.54 2.30 -1.27
C GLN A 333 5.87 1.20 -2.09
N SER A 334 6.65 0.43 -2.84
CA SER A 334 6.18 -0.66 -3.69
C SER A 334 7.17 -1.81 -3.70
N LEU A 335 6.67 -2.99 -4.03
CA LEU A 335 7.39 -4.26 -4.04
C LEU A 335 6.86 -5.09 -5.21
N VAL A 336 7.74 -5.76 -5.93
CA VAL A 336 7.40 -6.66 -7.04
C VAL A 336 8.41 -7.82 -7.08
N LEU A 337 7.96 -8.98 -7.54
CA LEU A 337 8.82 -10.11 -7.84
C LEU A 337 9.15 -10.15 -9.33
N GLY A 338 10.36 -10.59 -9.65
CA GLY A 338 10.78 -10.89 -11.01
C GLY A 338 12.22 -11.34 -11.00
N ASP A 339 12.57 -12.31 -11.85
CA ASP A 339 13.96 -12.68 -12.07
C ASP A 339 14.70 -11.51 -12.76
N VAL A 340 15.52 -10.78 -12.01
CA VAL A 340 16.30 -9.63 -12.54
C VAL A 340 17.77 -9.98 -12.75
N ASN A 341 18.18 -11.18 -12.37
CA ASN A 341 19.54 -11.66 -12.47
C ASN A 341 19.71 -12.79 -13.52
N GLU A 342 18.60 -13.30 -14.06
CA GLU A 342 18.45 -14.38 -15.05
C GLU A 342 18.86 -15.78 -14.54
N ASP A 343 18.73 -16.08 -13.23
CA ASP A 343 19.01 -17.39 -12.63
C ASP A 343 17.80 -18.35 -12.57
N GLY A 344 16.63 -17.92 -13.03
CA GLY A 344 15.38 -18.68 -13.01
C GLY A 344 14.63 -18.62 -11.67
N ARG A 345 15.03 -17.75 -10.73
CA ARG A 345 14.37 -17.55 -9.43
C ARG A 345 13.81 -16.12 -9.34
N PRO A 346 12.65 -15.91 -8.72
CA PRO A 346 12.09 -14.58 -8.57
C PRO A 346 12.89 -13.76 -7.54
N ASP A 347 13.65 -12.76 -8.01
CA ASP A 347 14.22 -11.73 -7.15
C ASP A 347 13.13 -10.81 -6.58
N LEU A 348 13.47 -10.15 -5.47
CA LEU A 348 12.60 -9.20 -4.81
C LEU A 348 13.04 -7.76 -5.06
N VAL A 349 12.26 -7.03 -5.84
CA VAL A 349 12.54 -5.65 -6.24
C VAL A 349 11.66 -4.70 -5.42
N PHE A 350 12.28 -3.64 -4.87
CA PHE A 350 11.58 -2.62 -4.08
C PHE A 350 11.85 -1.23 -4.61
N ASN A 351 10.89 -0.32 -4.41
CA ASN A 351 11.10 1.12 -4.52
C ASN A 351 10.87 1.77 -3.15
N GLY A 352 11.74 2.69 -2.75
CA GLY A 352 11.66 3.43 -1.49
C GLY A 352 12.20 4.85 -1.64
N ALA A 353 11.77 5.75 -0.76
CA ALA A 353 12.33 7.10 -0.73
C ALA A 353 13.74 7.08 -0.11
N ILE A 354 14.69 7.82 -0.71
CA ILE A 354 16.03 8.08 -0.15
C ILE A 354 15.96 9.21 0.87
#